data_AF-A0A7Y5W283-F1
#
_entry.id   AF-A0A7Y5W283-F1
#
_cell.length_a   1.000
_cell.length_b   1.000
_cell.length_c   1.000
_cell.angle_alpha   90.00
_cell.angle_beta   90.00
_cell.angle_gamma   90.00
#
_symmetry.space_group_name_H-M   'P 1'
#
loop_
_entity.id
_entity.type
_entity.pdbx_description
1 polymer ?
#
loop_
_entity_poly.entity_id
_entity_poly.type
_entity_poly.pdbx_seq_one_letter_code
_entity_poly.pdbx_strand_id
1 'polypeptide(L)'
;MLKPSLLVAVPWFVPLLACCAVAGLSPAAGAEPPLVLGAADAPFPVSGPDGAVDLVYSRPAEGVAEIIRKRTEDNGRTWSEKPLGLTVPANFEAPLALRTRDGELQLFWMVARGGRKAPAVDYLIDIWQACSFQSQTRWSKPQRIFEGYVGSINGMTELQGDRIVLPFAYWVAGAAEAPPTGCNITTVVTSDDQGATWKLSPARLTAPCYENYNGANYGAVEPSILELAKGRVWMLIRTQTGRLYESFSTNGSEWSEPVPSRFHSSDSPASLVRLPDNRIVLFWNNCENTSRIDGAGVYTNRDALHAAISRDQGRTWQGFREVYRDPLRNESPPKTGDRGVAYPYAAAAKDGKIVLVTGQGQGRRKCLLVDPNWLEETHARDDFSGGLEGWCVFKAFGPAVYWWRDRVQGPCLVDHPAKPGARALHVRRPDDKDGDGAVWNFPLGRRGKLAVRLSLATGFGGGSVAIADRFIQPTDAIGEKQSVFTLPIPASGRLEEGVRLEPNRWHTLSMAWDLDQGQCRVQVDDRQAGTLTTADSNAFGLSYLRLRSTAPARDPAGFLVESVEAEVR
;
A
#
# COMPACT_ATOMS: atom_id res chain seq x y z
N MET A 1 -14.92 22.75 -74.27
CA MET A 1 -15.77 23.96 -74.22
C MET A 1 -17.20 23.50 -73.93
N LEU A 2 -17.92 24.25 -73.09
CA LEU A 2 -19.26 23.94 -72.57
C LEU A 2 -20.22 23.30 -73.58
N LYS A 3 -21.07 22.38 -73.12
CA LYS A 3 -22.53 22.59 -73.17
C LYS A 3 -23.31 21.61 -72.25
N PRO A 4 -24.54 21.98 -71.83
CA PRO A 4 -25.18 21.47 -70.63
C PRO A 4 -26.50 20.72 -70.86
N SER A 5 -27.06 20.30 -69.73
CA SER A 5 -28.48 20.25 -69.33
C SER A 5 -29.42 19.20 -69.93
N LEU A 6 -29.95 18.35 -69.04
CA LEU A 6 -31.36 17.95 -69.02
C LEU A 6 -31.78 17.50 -67.60
N LEU A 7 -32.95 17.99 -67.18
CA LEU A 7 -33.80 17.62 -66.04
C LEU A 7 -35.21 17.58 -66.69
N VAL A 8 -36.12 16.62 -66.52
CA VAL A 8 -36.70 15.95 -65.33
C VAL A 8 -37.54 14.75 -65.83
N ALA A 9 -37.61 13.63 -65.09
CA ALA A 9 -38.85 12.96 -64.63
C ALA A 9 -38.59 11.53 -64.10
N VAL A 10 -39.28 11.19 -63.01
CA VAL A 10 -39.06 10.14 -61.98
C VAL A 10 -39.71 8.79 -62.40
N PRO A 11 -39.30 7.62 -61.82
CA PRO A 11 -40.13 7.05 -60.76
C PRO A 11 -39.40 6.29 -59.60
N TRP A 12 -39.92 6.51 -58.38
CA TRP A 12 -40.11 5.58 -57.25
C TRP A 12 -38.88 4.88 -56.61
N PHE A 13 -38.50 5.36 -55.42
CA PHE A 13 -37.51 4.75 -54.53
C PHE A 13 -38.16 3.73 -53.57
N VAL A 14 -37.58 2.52 -53.53
CA VAL A 14 -37.71 1.55 -52.43
C VAL A 14 -36.52 1.77 -51.49
N PRO A 15 -36.68 1.94 -50.16
CA PRO A 15 -35.53 2.04 -49.29
C PRO A 15 -35.02 0.63 -48.94
N LEU A 16 -33.81 0.30 -49.39
CA LEU A 16 -33.02 -0.78 -48.79
C LEU A 16 -32.60 -0.32 -47.38
N LEU A 17 -33.07 -1.03 -46.35
CA LEU A 17 -32.49 -0.94 -45.01
C LEU A 17 -31.05 -1.47 -45.07
N ALA A 18 -30.08 -0.58 -44.93
CA ALA A 18 -28.73 -0.94 -44.54
C ALA A 18 -28.73 -1.24 -43.04
N CYS A 19 -28.57 -2.52 -42.67
CA CYS A 19 -28.26 -2.91 -41.30
C CYS A 19 -26.86 -2.40 -40.93
N CYS A 20 -26.79 -1.24 -40.27
CA CYS A 20 -25.63 -0.88 -39.49
C CYS A 20 -25.56 -1.82 -38.29
N ALA A 21 -24.68 -2.82 -38.36
CA ALA A 21 -24.24 -3.54 -37.18
C ALA A 21 -23.50 -2.56 -36.28
N VAL A 22 -24.21 -2.03 -35.29
CA VAL A 22 -23.59 -1.39 -34.13
C VAL A 22 -22.79 -2.50 -33.45
N ALA A 23 -21.46 -2.45 -33.58
CA ALA A 23 -20.59 -3.23 -32.73
C ALA A 23 -20.94 -2.85 -31.29
N GLY A 24 -21.67 -3.74 -30.61
CA GLY A 24 -21.92 -3.61 -29.19
C GLY A 24 -20.57 -3.57 -28.50
N LEU A 25 -20.19 -2.39 -28.00
CA LEU A 25 -19.26 -2.31 -26.89
C LEU A 25 -19.87 -3.21 -25.81
N SER A 26 -19.21 -4.32 -25.52
CA SER A 26 -19.47 -5.05 -24.27
C SER A 26 -19.47 -4.00 -23.15
N PRO A 27 -20.45 -4.03 -22.22
CA PRO A 27 -20.36 -3.19 -21.04
C PRO A 27 -18.98 -3.43 -20.43
N ALA A 28 -18.23 -2.37 -20.18
CA ALA A 28 -16.96 -2.48 -19.48
C ALA A 28 -17.22 -3.35 -18.24
N ALA A 29 -16.55 -4.50 -18.15
CA ALA A 29 -16.60 -5.31 -16.95
C ALA A 29 -16.27 -4.37 -15.78
N GLY A 30 -17.08 -4.40 -14.72
CA GLY A 30 -16.86 -3.56 -13.54
C GLY A 30 -15.43 -3.74 -13.03
N ALA A 31 -14.88 -2.70 -12.39
CA ALA A 31 -13.55 -2.77 -11.83
C ALA A 31 -13.46 -3.94 -10.83
N GLU A 32 -12.38 -4.72 -10.92
CA GLU A 32 -12.23 -5.94 -10.11
C GLU A 32 -11.40 -5.66 -8.84
N PRO A 33 -11.83 -6.15 -7.66
CA PRO A 33 -10.98 -6.08 -6.48
C PRO A 33 -9.68 -6.86 -6.68
N PRO A 34 -8.61 -6.55 -5.92
CA PRO A 34 -7.33 -7.24 -5.99
C PRO A 34 -7.47 -8.75 -5.86
N LEU A 35 -6.80 -9.48 -6.76
CA LEU A 35 -6.82 -10.94 -6.81
C LEU A 35 -5.46 -11.50 -6.38
N VAL A 36 -5.43 -12.35 -5.35
CA VAL A 36 -4.23 -13.12 -4.99
C VAL A 36 -4.03 -14.25 -6.01
N LEU A 37 -2.95 -14.18 -6.79
CA LEU A 37 -2.60 -15.17 -7.80
C LEU A 37 -1.90 -16.40 -7.19
N GLY A 38 -1.21 -16.21 -6.06
CA GLY A 38 -0.53 -17.30 -5.36
C GLY A 38 0.65 -16.83 -4.51
N ALA A 39 1.42 -17.79 -4.00
CA ALA A 39 2.72 -17.49 -3.40
C ALA A 39 3.69 -16.93 -4.45
N ALA A 40 4.61 -16.07 -4.03
CA ALA A 40 5.64 -15.54 -4.91
C ALA A 40 7.03 -15.95 -4.40
N ASP A 41 7.74 -16.71 -5.23
CA ASP A 41 9.13 -17.13 -4.99
C ASP A 41 10.14 -16.10 -5.49
N ALA A 42 9.72 -15.26 -6.45
CA ALA A 42 10.53 -14.22 -7.09
C ALA A 42 9.98 -12.83 -6.71
N PRO A 43 10.82 -11.91 -6.19
CA PRO A 43 10.33 -10.67 -5.59
C PRO A 43 10.08 -9.52 -6.58
N PHE A 44 10.74 -9.48 -7.74
CA PHE A 44 10.78 -8.26 -8.57
C PHE A 44 10.10 -8.46 -9.94
N PRO A 45 8.86 -7.97 -10.13
CA PRO A 45 8.24 -7.90 -11.44
C PRO A 45 8.82 -6.75 -12.27
N VAL A 46 8.96 -6.97 -13.57
CA VAL A 46 9.34 -5.96 -14.56
C VAL A 46 8.42 -6.04 -15.77
N SER A 47 7.95 -4.89 -16.25
CA SER A 47 7.10 -4.82 -17.44
C SER A 47 7.87 -5.22 -18.69
N GLY A 48 7.18 -5.93 -19.58
CA GLY A 48 7.66 -6.37 -20.89
C GLY A 48 6.81 -5.81 -22.04
N PRO A 49 7.18 -6.14 -23.29
CA PRO A 49 6.38 -5.79 -24.46
C PRO A 49 4.98 -6.40 -24.38
N ASP A 50 4.01 -5.76 -25.04
CA ASP A 50 2.62 -6.22 -25.17
C ASP A 50 1.91 -6.51 -23.83
N GLY A 51 2.36 -5.89 -22.73
CA GLY A 51 1.81 -6.08 -21.39
C GLY A 51 2.27 -7.36 -20.69
N ALA A 52 3.24 -8.09 -21.25
CA ALA A 52 3.87 -9.20 -20.55
C ALA A 52 4.56 -8.70 -19.26
N VAL A 53 4.67 -9.57 -18.26
CA VAL A 53 5.43 -9.28 -17.03
C VAL A 53 6.44 -10.40 -16.80
N ASP A 54 7.67 -10.02 -16.49
CA ASP A 54 8.73 -10.94 -16.10
C ASP A 54 8.98 -10.82 -14.59
N LEU A 55 9.12 -11.95 -13.90
CA LEU A 55 9.75 -12.03 -12.59
C LEU A 55 11.17 -12.54 -12.79
N VAL A 56 12.15 -11.83 -12.24
CA VAL A 56 13.57 -12.22 -12.31
C VAL A 56 14.06 -12.61 -10.93
N TYR A 57 14.71 -13.76 -10.81
CA TYR A 57 15.23 -14.29 -9.54
C TYR A 57 16.43 -15.20 -9.76
N SER A 58 17.12 -15.55 -8.68
CA SER A 58 18.19 -16.54 -8.67
C SER A 58 17.69 -17.93 -8.32
N ARG A 59 18.26 -18.93 -8.99
CA ARG A 59 18.15 -20.33 -8.60
C ARG A 59 19.54 -20.85 -8.23
N PRO A 60 19.73 -21.37 -7.01
CA PRO A 60 20.99 -22.00 -6.63
C PRO A 60 21.40 -23.13 -7.58
N ALA A 61 22.69 -23.18 -7.90
CA ALA A 61 23.37 -24.21 -8.68
C ALA A 61 24.74 -24.52 -8.03
N GLU A 62 25.51 -25.48 -8.55
CA GLU A 62 26.79 -25.87 -7.95
C GLU A 62 27.79 -24.69 -7.90
N GLY A 63 27.98 -24.13 -6.70
CA GLY A 63 28.92 -23.03 -6.45
C GLY A 63 28.49 -21.65 -6.96
N VAL A 64 27.35 -21.55 -7.66
CA VAL A 64 26.82 -20.31 -8.26
C VAL A 64 25.30 -20.24 -8.12
N ALA A 65 24.68 -19.15 -8.56
CA ALA A 65 23.26 -19.06 -8.80
C ALA A 65 23.01 -18.67 -10.26
N GLU A 66 22.07 -19.35 -10.91
CA GLU A 66 21.62 -19.04 -12.27
C GLU A 66 20.49 -18.00 -12.19
N ILE A 67 20.52 -16.99 -13.06
CA ILE A 67 19.43 -16.03 -13.16
C ILE A 67 18.32 -16.59 -14.06
N ILE A 68 17.12 -16.63 -13.51
CA ILE A 68 15.92 -17.18 -14.13
C ILE A 68 14.92 -16.08 -14.42
N ARG A 69 14.22 -16.21 -15.55
CA ARG A 69 13.06 -15.40 -15.91
C ARG A 69 11.81 -16.26 -15.86
N LYS A 70 10.83 -15.83 -15.09
CA LYS A 70 9.47 -16.38 -15.10
C LYS A 70 8.52 -15.35 -15.73
N ARG A 71 7.93 -15.67 -16.88
CA ARG A 71 7.13 -14.73 -17.69
C ARG A 71 5.66 -15.09 -17.69
N THR A 72 4.80 -14.07 -17.57
CA THR A 72 3.37 -14.15 -17.85
C THR A 72 2.98 -13.20 -18.98
N GLU A 73 2.01 -13.61 -19.80
CA GLU A 73 1.43 -12.83 -20.91
C GLU A 73 -0.09 -12.66 -20.75
N ASP A 74 -0.63 -13.18 -19.64
CA ASP A 74 -2.07 -13.28 -19.34
C ASP A 74 -2.38 -12.81 -17.92
N ASN A 75 -1.68 -11.75 -17.47
CA ASN A 75 -1.89 -11.12 -16.17
C ASN A 75 -1.66 -12.05 -14.97
N GLY A 76 -0.65 -12.91 -15.07
CA GLY A 76 -0.17 -13.77 -14.00
C GLY A 76 -0.97 -15.06 -13.82
N ARG A 77 -1.88 -15.39 -14.75
CA ARG A 77 -2.66 -16.64 -14.73
C ARG A 77 -1.80 -17.84 -15.11
N THR A 78 -0.94 -17.70 -16.10
CA THR A 78 0.04 -18.71 -16.50
C THR A 78 1.44 -18.13 -16.52
N TRP A 79 2.42 -19.01 -16.28
CA TRP A 79 3.83 -18.65 -16.19
C TRP A 79 4.69 -19.63 -16.97
N SER A 80 5.57 -19.10 -17.81
CA SER A 80 6.68 -19.84 -18.43
C SER A 80 7.98 -19.50 -17.73
N GLU A 81 8.95 -20.42 -17.71
CA GLU A 81 10.23 -20.21 -17.05
C GLU A 81 11.39 -20.54 -17.99
N LYS A 82 12.44 -19.71 -17.99
CA LYS A 82 13.68 -19.99 -18.71
C LYS A 82 14.90 -19.33 -18.05
N PRO A 83 16.09 -19.94 -18.13
CA PRO A 83 17.33 -19.25 -17.80
C PRO A 83 17.58 -18.03 -18.67
N LEU A 84 18.22 -17.01 -18.10
CA LEU A 84 18.72 -15.84 -18.83
C LEU A 84 20.19 -15.98 -19.26
N GLY A 85 20.88 -17.05 -18.87
CA GLY A 85 22.27 -17.30 -19.23
C GLY A 85 23.29 -16.44 -18.47
N LEU A 86 22.88 -15.78 -17.38
CA LEU A 86 23.77 -15.12 -16.41
C LEU A 86 23.91 -15.99 -15.17
N THR A 87 25.15 -16.14 -14.70
CA THR A 87 25.45 -16.74 -13.39
C THR A 87 26.07 -15.71 -12.46
N VAL A 88 25.69 -15.77 -11.19
CA VAL A 88 26.17 -14.91 -10.11
C VAL A 88 26.64 -15.77 -8.93
N PRO A 89 27.39 -15.22 -7.95
CA PRO A 89 27.73 -15.96 -6.75
C PRO A 89 26.48 -16.52 -6.01
N ALA A 90 26.61 -17.70 -5.39
CA ALA A 90 25.47 -18.43 -4.80
C ALA A 90 24.80 -17.75 -3.59
N ASN A 91 25.44 -16.76 -2.98
CA ASN A 91 24.98 -16.08 -1.76
C ASN A 91 23.99 -14.92 -2.03
N PHE A 92 23.03 -15.13 -2.93
CA PHE A 92 22.25 -14.07 -3.55
C PHE A 92 20.73 -14.33 -3.53
N GLU A 93 19.93 -13.33 -3.13
CA GLU A 93 18.47 -13.47 -2.93
C GLU A 93 17.60 -13.25 -4.18
N ALA A 94 17.86 -12.22 -5.01
CA ALA A 94 17.26 -11.98 -6.35
C ALA A 94 17.67 -10.59 -6.89
N PRO A 95 17.72 -10.35 -8.22
CA PRO A 95 18.15 -9.07 -8.75
C PRO A 95 16.96 -8.15 -8.97
N LEU A 96 17.11 -6.89 -8.60
CA LEU A 96 16.22 -5.84 -9.03
C LEU A 96 16.45 -5.59 -10.54
N ALA A 97 15.39 -5.64 -11.35
CA ALA A 97 15.50 -5.66 -12.81
C ALA A 97 14.80 -4.45 -13.46
N LEU A 98 15.55 -3.66 -14.24
CA LEU A 98 15.02 -2.60 -15.10
C LEU A 98 15.07 -3.07 -16.55
N ARG A 99 13.96 -2.94 -17.27
CA ARG A 99 13.93 -3.05 -18.73
C ARG A 99 14.12 -1.66 -19.33
N THR A 100 15.19 -1.47 -20.07
CA THR A 100 15.48 -0.21 -20.77
C THR A 100 14.67 -0.08 -22.05
N ARG A 101 14.56 1.13 -22.61
CA ARG A 101 13.77 1.42 -23.82
C ARG A 101 14.21 0.64 -25.06
N ASP A 102 15.50 0.30 -25.13
CA ASP A 102 16.07 -0.57 -26.18
C ASP A 102 15.66 -2.05 -26.01
N GLY A 103 14.97 -2.39 -24.92
CA GLY A 103 14.48 -3.73 -24.63
C GLY A 103 15.47 -4.61 -23.87
N GLU A 104 16.67 -4.14 -23.56
CA GLU A 104 17.65 -4.85 -22.73
C GLU A 104 17.29 -4.79 -21.24
N LEU A 105 18.00 -5.58 -20.42
CA LEU A 105 17.82 -5.66 -18.97
C LEU A 105 19.05 -5.14 -18.24
N GLN A 106 18.81 -4.29 -17.26
CA GLN A 106 19.77 -3.93 -16.22
C GLN A 106 19.40 -4.71 -14.96
N LEU A 107 20.31 -5.54 -14.47
CA LEU A 107 20.12 -6.29 -13.23
C LEU A 107 21.02 -5.70 -12.15
N PHE A 108 20.43 -5.40 -10.99
CA PHE A 108 21.10 -4.85 -9.82
C PHE A 108 20.97 -5.81 -8.65
N TRP A 109 22.04 -5.99 -7.90
CA TRP A 109 22.01 -6.82 -6.70
C TRP A 109 23.00 -6.38 -5.65
N MET A 110 22.81 -6.93 -4.45
CA MET A 110 23.61 -6.63 -3.28
C MET A 110 24.50 -7.83 -2.93
N VAL A 111 25.76 -7.56 -2.58
CA VAL A 111 26.73 -8.60 -2.20
C VAL A 111 27.30 -8.30 -0.82
N ALA A 112 26.92 -9.15 0.14
CA ALA A 112 27.43 -9.11 1.51
C ALA A 112 28.86 -9.66 1.62
N ARG A 113 29.74 -8.97 2.34
CA ARG A 113 31.12 -9.42 2.64
C ARG A 113 31.63 -8.91 3.99
N GLY A 114 32.67 -9.58 4.50
CA GLY A 114 33.34 -9.22 5.75
C GLY A 114 32.81 -9.96 7.00
N GLY A 115 33.16 -9.45 8.19
CA GLY A 115 33.02 -10.11 9.50
C GLY A 115 31.62 -10.08 10.13
N ARG A 116 30.67 -9.33 9.55
CA ARG A 116 29.27 -9.19 10.03
C ARG A 116 29.13 -8.65 11.47
N LYS A 117 30.09 -7.85 11.97
CA LYS A 117 30.02 -7.29 13.34
C LYS A 117 29.56 -5.84 13.35
N ALA A 118 30.02 -5.03 12.40
CA ALA A 118 29.79 -3.59 12.36
C ALA A 118 29.48 -3.13 10.92
N PRO A 119 28.24 -2.65 10.66
CA PRO A 119 27.87 -2.08 9.37
C PRO A 119 28.82 -0.98 8.91
N ALA A 120 29.17 -0.98 7.63
CA ALA A 120 30.09 -0.05 6.98
C ALA A 120 31.54 -0.03 7.52
N VAL A 121 31.90 -0.94 8.44
CA VAL A 121 33.26 -1.07 8.99
C VAL A 121 33.87 -2.41 8.60
N ASP A 122 33.31 -3.50 9.13
CA ASP A 122 33.73 -4.87 8.80
C ASP A 122 32.62 -5.67 8.11
N TYR A 123 31.42 -5.11 8.00
CA TYR A 123 30.30 -5.67 7.26
C TYR A 123 29.88 -4.70 6.16
N LEU A 124 30.01 -5.16 4.92
CA LEU A 124 29.68 -4.38 3.72
C LEU A 124 28.68 -5.15 2.89
N ILE A 125 27.81 -4.40 2.22
CA ILE A 125 26.80 -4.88 1.29
C ILE A 125 26.91 -3.97 0.06
N ASP A 126 27.78 -4.38 -0.86
CA ASP A 126 28.11 -3.63 -2.07
C ASP A 126 26.98 -3.76 -3.11
N ILE A 127 26.80 -2.77 -3.98
CA ILE A 127 25.88 -2.88 -5.13
C ILE A 127 26.66 -3.32 -6.36
N TRP A 128 26.14 -4.35 -7.02
CA TRP A 128 26.65 -4.90 -8.28
C TRP A 128 25.60 -4.78 -9.38
N GLN A 129 26.07 -4.75 -10.62
CA GLN A 129 25.24 -4.64 -11.80
C GLN A 129 25.79 -5.48 -12.95
N ALA A 130 24.88 -5.98 -13.80
CA ALA A 130 25.18 -6.44 -15.15
C ALA A 130 24.05 -6.02 -16.10
N CYS A 131 24.41 -5.73 -17.35
CA CYS A 131 23.45 -5.41 -18.40
C CYS A 131 23.43 -6.51 -19.47
N SER A 132 22.26 -6.72 -20.04
CA SER A 132 22.11 -7.61 -21.18
C SER A 132 22.35 -6.88 -22.50
N PHE A 133 22.70 -7.65 -23.53
CA PHE A 133 22.78 -7.19 -24.90
C PHE A 133 22.42 -8.32 -25.87
N GLN A 134 22.26 -7.97 -27.16
CA GLN A 134 21.82 -8.91 -28.20
C GLN A 134 20.48 -9.57 -27.84
N SER A 135 19.48 -8.75 -27.51
CA SER A 135 18.13 -9.19 -27.18
C SER A 135 18.10 -10.12 -25.95
N GLN A 136 18.79 -9.73 -24.88
CA GLN A 136 18.90 -10.47 -23.62
C GLN A 136 19.53 -11.87 -23.75
N THR A 137 20.37 -12.10 -24.76
CA THR A 137 21.05 -13.40 -24.95
C THR A 137 22.49 -13.40 -24.45
N ARG A 138 23.07 -12.23 -24.21
CA ARG A 138 24.40 -12.05 -23.63
C ARG A 138 24.38 -11.02 -22.52
N TRP A 139 25.41 -11.08 -21.68
CA TRP A 139 25.54 -10.26 -20.48
C TRP A 139 26.93 -9.65 -20.37
N SER A 140 26.99 -8.41 -19.86
CA SER A 140 28.24 -7.83 -19.43
C SER A 140 28.84 -8.64 -18.28
N LYS A 141 30.14 -8.50 -18.06
CA LYS A 141 30.73 -9.01 -16.82
C LYS A 141 30.12 -8.23 -15.65
N PRO A 142 29.68 -8.91 -14.57
CA PRO A 142 29.27 -8.22 -13.36
C PRO A 142 30.31 -7.21 -12.87
N GLN A 143 29.84 -6.00 -12.57
CA GLN A 143 30.67 -4.92 -12.03
C GLN A 143 30.09 -4.39 -10.73
N ARG A 144 30.99 -4.00 -9.81
CA ARG A 144 30.60 -3.31 -8.58
C ARG A 144 30.43 -1.83 -8.86
N ILE A 145 29.24 -1.31 -8.66
CA ILE A 145 28.87 0.08 -8.94
C ILE A 145 28.85 0.95 -7.68
N PHE A 146 28.81 0.32 -6.50
CA PHE A 146 28.95 0.99 -5.21
C PHE A 146 29.63 0.07 -4.19
N GLU A 147 30.55 0.63 -3.40
CA GLU A 147 31.21 -0.03 -2.29
C GLU A 147 30.78 0.62 -0.97
N GLY A 148 30.23 -0.17 -0.06
CA GLY A 148 29.68 0.33 1.20
C GLY A 148 28.73 -0.66 1.87
N TYR A 149 27.88 -0.17 2.76
CA TYR A 149 26.80 -0.96 3.34
C TYR A 149 25.46 -0.40 2.88
N VAL A 150 24.75 -1.16 2.05
CA VAL A 150 23.41 -0.84 1.55
C VAL A 150 22.43 -1.90 2.05
N GLY A 151 21.44 -1.49 2.85
CA GLY A 151 20.49 -2.43 3.46
C GLY A 151 19.50 -3.02 2.45
N SER A 152 19.03 -2.20 1.50
CA SER A 152 18.14 -2.63 0.41
C SER A 152 18.18 -1.66 -0.77
N ILE A 153 17.77 -2.14 -1.94
CA ILE A 153 17.48 -1.36 -3.15
C ILE A 153 16.04 -1.64 -3.58
N ASN A 154 15.22 -0.60 -3.74
CA ASN A 154 13.77 -0.76 -3.89
C ASN A 154 13.18 -0.09 -5.14
N GLY A 155 13.95 0.73 -5.85
CA GLY A 155 13.46 1.46 -7.00
C GLY A 155 14.60 1.77 -7.97
N MET A 156 14.23 2.10 -9.20
CA MET A 156 15.11 2.45 -10.29
C MET A 156 14.26 3.02 -11.43
N THR A 157 14.85 3.83 -12.29
CA THR A 157 14.14 4.27 -13.50
C THR A 157 15.12 4.66 -14.61
N GLU A 158 14.66 4.58 -15.85
CA GLU A 158 15.32 5.19 -17.00
C GLU A 158 14.57 6.47 -17.36
N LEU A 159 15.22 7.63 -17.22
CA LEU A 159 14.65 8.94 -17.54
C LEU A 159 14.49 9.12 -19.04
N GLN A 160 13.62 10.03 -19.49
CA GLN A 160 13.40 10.30 -20.93
C GLN A 160 14.66 10.63 -21.75
N GLY A 161 15.74 11.09 -21.10
CA GLY A 161 17.05 11.30 -21.71
C GLY A 161 18.00 10.11 -21.63
N ASP A 162 17.47 8.88 -21.53
CA ASP A 162 18.19 7.59 -21.45
C ASP A 162 19.16 7.41 -20.26
N ARG A 163 19.17 8.37 -19.32
CA ARG A 163 19.87 8.24 -18.05
C ARG A 163 19.16 7.21 -17.17
N ILE A 164 19.91 6.22 -16.70
CA ILE A 164 19.45 5.29 -15.66
C ILE A 164 19.78 5.90 -14.29
N VAL A 165 18.83 5.85 -13.36
CA VAL A 165 18.99 6.30 -11.97
C VAL A 165 18.63 5.16 -11.03
N LEU A 166 19.56 4.82 -10.13
CA LEU A 166 19.37 3.84 -9.06
C LEU A 166 19.51 4.54 -7.70
N PRO A 167 18.40 4.80 -7.00
CA PRO A 167 18.42 5.35 -5.65
C PRO A 167 18.66 4.26 -4.60
N PHE A 168 19.40 4.60 -3.54
CA PHE A 168 19.65 3.72 -2.41
C PHE A 168 20.05 4.53 -1.18
N ALA A 169 20.10 3.88 -0.03
CA ALA A 169 20.68 4.44 1.17
C ALA A 169 21.90 3.65 1.61
N TYR A 170 22.94 4.35 2.03
CA TYR A 170 24.14 3.72 2.57
C TYR A 170 24.35 4.10 4.04
N TRP A 171 24.83 3.14 4.81
CA TRP A 171 25.18 3.32 6.21
C TRP A 171 26.49 4.08 6.36
N VAL A 172 26.51 5.05 7.25
CA VAL A 172 27.70 5.83 7.59
C VAL A 172 28.46 5.14 8.72
N ALA A 173 29.70 4.73 8.46
CA ALA A 173 30.53 4.05 9.45
C ALA A 173 30.62 4.84 10.76
N GLY A 174 30.35 4.17 11.88
CA GLY A 174 30.35 4.76 13.22
C GLY A 174 29.14 5.66 13.56
N ALA A 175 28.20 5.87 12.64
CA ALA A 175 26.98 6.60 12.93
C ALA A 175 26.00 5.74 13.76
N ALA A 176 25.37 6.38 14.74
CA ALA A 176 24.37 5.74 15.60
C ALA A 176 22.98 5.76 14.96
N GLU A 177 22.17 4.75 15.26
CA GLU A 177 20.72 4.74 15.01
C GLU A 177 20.00 5.67 16.01
N ALA A 178 20.28 6.97 15.94
CA ALA A 178 19.83 7.95 16.92
C ALA A 178 19.58 9.33 16.27
N PRO A 179 18.90 10.25 16.97
CA PRO A 179 18.83 11.66 16.57
C PRO A 179 20.20 12.29 16.29
N PRO A 180 20.29 13.28 15.39
CA PRO A 180 19.17 13.94 14.72
C PRO A 180 18.71 13.27 13.42
N THR A 181 19.51 12.42 12.77
CA THR A 181 19.23 11.92 11.40
C THR A 181 19.45 10.43 11.19
N GLY A 182 19.84 9.69 12.22
CA GLY A 182 20.14 8.26 12.12
C GLY A 182 21.48 7.97 11.45
N CYS A 183 21.61 6.73 10.98
CA CYS A 183 22.88 6.17 10.47
C CYS A 183 22.97 6.07 8.95
N ASN A 184 21.89 6.35 8.21
CA ASN A 184 21.87 6.23 6.74
C ASN A 184 21.79 7.57 6.03
N ILE A 185 22.35 7.59 4.82
CA ILE A 185 22.22 8.69 3.87
C ILE A 185 21.65 8.13 2.58
N THR A 186 20.53 8.71 2.13
CA THR A 186 19.95 8.41 0.83
C THR A 186 20.69 9.20 -0.27
N THR A 187 21.01 8.51 -1.36
CA THR A 187 21.69 9.06 -2.54
C THR A 187 21.30 8.25 -3.79
N VAL A 188 21.95 8.52 -4.93
CA VAL A 188 21.73 7.79 -6.18
C VAL A 188 23.06 7.51 -6.89
N VAL A 189 23.11 6.44 -7.69
CA VAL A 189 24.08 6.30 -8.78
C VAL A 189 23.35 6.47 -10.12
N THR A 190 24.04 7.02 -11.10
CA THR A 190 23.51 7.30 -12.43
C THR A 190 24.40 6.72 -13.53
N SER A 191 23.81 6.33 -14.64
CA SER A 191 24.51 5.93 -15.86
C SER A 191 23.93 6.65 -17.06
N ASP A 192 24.81 7.19 -17.91
CA ASP A 192 24.48 7.89 -19.16
C ASP A 192 24.86 7.05 -20.40
N ASP A 193 25.32 5.82 -20.21
CA ASP A 193 25.91 4.95 -21.23
C ASP A 193 25.40 3.50 -21.11
N GLN A 194 24.09 3.36 -20.87
CA GLN A 194 23.39 2.07 -20.81
C GLN A 194 23.98 1.09 -19.77
N GLY A 195 24.45 1.62 -18.64
CA GLY A 195 25.00 0.84 -17.54
C GLY A 195 26.46 0.44 -17.72
N ALA A 196 27.18 0.96 -18.72
CA ALA A 196 28.60 0.67 -18.90
C ALA A 196 29.45 1.34 -17.81
N THR A 197 29.14 2.58 -17.43
CA THR A 197 29.76 3.30 -16.33
C THR A 197 28.73 3.94 -15.40
N TRP A 198 29.13 4.14 -14.14
CA TRP A 198 28.26 4.64 -13.07
C TRP A 198 28.91 5.80 -12.33
N LYS A 199 28.11 6.83 -12.03
CA LYS A 199 28.51 8.02 -11.28
C LYS A 199 27.67 8.16 -10.02
N LEU A 200 28.32 8.22 -8.87
CA LEU A 200 27.68 8.53 -7.59
C LEU A 200 27.29 10.01 -7.53
N SER A 201 26.06 10.28 -7.12
CA SER A 201 25.58 11.64 -6.86
C SER A 201 26.25 12.25 -5.63
N PRO A 202 26.51 13.58 -5.62
CA PRO A 202 26.94 14.28 -4.42
C PRO A 202 25.80 14.48 -3.39
N ALA A 203 24.55 14.15 -3.74
CA ALA A 203 23.39 14.34 -2.86
C ALA A 203 23.51 13.47 -1.60
N ARG A 204 23.19 14.06 -0.46
CA ARG A 204 23.19 13.41 0.85
C ARG A 204 21.88 13.71 1.56
N LEU A 205 20.87 12.91 1.25
CA LEU A 205 19.50 13.10 1.71
C LEU A 205 19.32 12.41 3.07
N THR A 206 18.81 13.15 4.06
CA THR A 206 18.57 12.66 5.43
C THR A 206 17.14 12.93 5.87
N ALA A 207 16.71 12.34 6.98
CA ALA A 207 15.40 12.59 7.58
C ALA A 207 15.52 12.65 9.11
N PRO A 208 14.67 13.41 9.82
CA PRO A 208 14.74 13.56 11.27
C PRO A 208 14.45 12.26 12.02
N CYS A 209 15.30 11.92 12.99
CA CYS A 209 15.10 10.84 13.97
C CYS A 209 14.63 11.41 15.32
N TYR A 210 13.92 10.60 16.11
CA TYR A 210 13.35 11.03 17.39
C TYR A 210 13.74 10.11 18.54
N GLU A 211 13.91 10.70 19.72
CA GLU A 211 14.03 9.94 20.96
C GLU A 211 12.77 9.10 21.20
N ASN A 212 12.94 7.92 21.81
CA ASN A 212 11.85 7.00 22.15
C ASN A 212 11.00 6.50 20.98
N TYR A 213 11.45 6.64 19.72
CA TYR A 213 10.80 6.06 18.55
C TYR A 213 10.56 4.54 18.74
N ASN A 214 9.36 4.06 18.38
CA ASN A 214 9.05 2.63 18.37
C ASN A 214 9.58 1.96 17.09
N GLY A 215 10.89 1.74 17.06
CA GLY A 215 11.59 1.14 15.94
C GLY A 215 13.08 1.51 15.97
N ALA A 216 13.76 1.27 14.86
CA ALA A 216 15.14 1.69 14.65
C ALA A 216 15.19 3.05 13.95
N ASN A 217 15.99 3.98 14.48
CA ASN A 217 16.19 5.32 13.92
C ASN A 217 17.20 5.28 12.76
N TYR A 218 16.81 4.65 11.64
CA TYR A 218 17.69 4.49 10.48
C TYR A 218 17.91 5.78 9.69
N GLY A 219 16.96 6.73 9.74
CA GLY A 219 17.01 7.95 8.95
C GLY A 219 16.26 7.83 7.62
N ALA A 220 16.78 8.48 6.58
CA ALA A 220 16.26 8.39 5.22
C ALA A 220 16.78 7.10 4.56
N VAL A 221 15.89 6.13 4.32
CA VAL A 221 16.26 4.83 3.75
C VAL A 221 15.35 4.40 2.61
N GLU A 222 15.78 3.35 1.89
CA GLU A 222 14.91 2.56 1.01
C GLU A 222 14.07 3.37 0.00
N PRO A 223 14.69 4.31 -0.74
CA PRO A 223 13.98 5.20 -1.64
C PRO A 223 13.39 4.49 -2.87
N SER A 224 12.31 5.07 -3.39
CA SER A 224 11.71 4.74 -4.69
C SER A 224 11.59 6.01 -5.53
N ILE A 225 11.72 5.90 -6.86
CA ILE A 225 11.68 7.06 -7.76
C ILE A 225 10.78 6.83 -8.97
N LEU A 226 10.26 7.92 -9.52
CA LEU A 226 9.51 7.93 -10.78
C LEU A 226 9.69 9.28 -11.48
N GLU A 227 9.85 9.26 -12.80
CA GLU A 227 9.86 10.47 -13.62
C GLU A 227 8.42 10.97 -13.86
N LEU A 228 8.18 12.23 -13.53
CA LEU A 228 6.96 12.99 -13.80
C LEU A 228 7.04 13.71 -15.15
N ALA A 229 5.92 14.25 -15.61
CA ALA A 229 5.89 15.10 -16.80
C ALA A 229 6.87 16.29 -16.70
N LYS A 230 7.39 16.72 -17.85
CA LYS A 230 8.38 17.80 -18.00
C LYS A 230 9.74 17.50 -17.35
N GLY A 231 10.15 16.23 -17.28
CA GLY A 231 11.50 15.81 -16.86
C GLY A 231 11.79 15.97 -15.37
N ARG A 232 10.76 16.21 -14.54
CA ARG A 232 10.92 16.27 -13.08
C ARG A 232 10.92 14.86 -12.52
N VAL A 233 11.91 14.49 -11.74
CA VAL A 233 11.97 13.19 -11.05
C VAL A 233 11.48 13.37 -9.62
N TRP A 234 10.64 12.46 -9.15
CA TRP A 234 10.12 12.42 -7.79
C TRP A 234 10.69 11.21 -7.07
N MET A 235 11.18 11.43 -5.85
CA MET A 235 11.63 10.39 -4.93
C MET A 235 10.72 10.35 -3.72
N LEU A 236 10.31 9.15 -3.33
CA LEU A 236 9.70 8.85 -2.03
C LEU A 236 10.68 8.05 -1.19
N ILE A 237 10.83 8.43 0.08
CA ILE A 237 11.84 7.92 1.00
C ILE A 237 11.15 7.35 2.23
N ARG A 238 11.50 6.13 2.64
CA ARG A 238 11.06 5.53 3.90
C ARG A 238 11.74 6.26 5.06
N THR A 239 10.94 6.61 6.07
CA THR A 239 11.44 7.23 7.30
C THR A 239 10.63 6.77 8.53
N GLN A 240 11.22 6.92 9.71
CA GLN A 240 10.58 6.74 11.02
C GLN A 240 9.55 7.82 11.41
N THR A 241 9.35 8.85 10.58
CA THR A 241 8.61 10.07 10.98
C THR A 241 7.09 9.92 11.00
N GLY A 242 6.57 8.73 10.70
CA GLY A 242 5.15 8.50 10.46
C GLY A 242 4.69 8.91 9.05
N ARG A 243 5.62 9.38 8.20
CA ARG A 243 5.37 9.76 6.81
C ARG A 243 6.48 9.30 5.87
N LEU A 244 6.14 9.05 4.62
CA LEU A 244 7.14 9.05 3.56
C LEU A 244 7.67 10.47 3.38
N TYR A 245 8.97 10.61 3.16
CA TYR A 245 9.57 11.89 2.75
C TYR A 245 9.66 11.97 1.24
N GLU A 246 9.61 13.18 0.69
CA GLU A 246 9.75 13.41 -0.74
C GLU A 246 10.88 14.36 -1.08
N SER A 247 11.53 14.09 -2.22
CA SER A 247 12.57 14.93 -2.81
C SER A 247 12.40 14.95 -4.33
N PHE A 248 12.87 16.01 -4.98
CA PHE A 248 12.70 16.20 -6.41
C PHE A 248 14.02 16.53 -7.10
N SER A 249 14.13 16.11 -8.37
CA SER A 249 15.26 16.38 -9.25
C SER A 249 14.78 16.83 -10.63
N THR A 250 15.62 17.54 -11.36
CA THR A 250 15.45 17.85 -12.80
C THR A 250 16.40 17.08 -13.71
N ASN A 251 17.37 16.36 -13.13
CA ASN A 251 18.42 15.66 -13.87
C ASN A 251 18.73 14.25 -13.33
N GLY A 252 18.06 13.83 -12.27
CA GLY A 252 18.26 12.53 -11.61
C GLY A 252 19.54 12.41 -10.78
N SER A 253 20.36 13.46 -10.69
CA SER A 253 21.63 13.47 -9.94
C SER A 253 21.59 14.44 -8.76
N GLU A 254 21.12 15.66 -8.95
CA GLU A 254 20.94 16.65 -7.88
C GLU A 254 19.51 16.61 -7.35
N TRP A 255 19.34 16.71 -6.04
CA TRP A 255 18.04 16.49 -5.38
C TRP A 255 17.76 17.61 -4.37
N SER A 256 16.49 18.01 -4.27
CA SER A 256 16.05 18.95 -3.24
C SER A 256 16.16 18.34 -1.83
N GLU A 257 16.22 19.19 -0.81
CA GLU A 257 16.15 18.73 0.58
C GLU A 257 14.86 17.90 0.79
N PRO A 258 14.94 16.72 1.46
CA PRO A 258 13.76 15.92 1.74
C PRO A 258 12.79 16.61 2.69
N VAL A 259 11.50 16.57 2.36
CA VAL A 259 10.42 17.11 3.22
C VAL A 259 9.34 16.05 3.45
N PRO A 260 8.56 16.11 4.55
CA PRO A 260 7.43 15.21 4.75
C PRO A 260 6.44 15.29 3.58
N SER A 261 6.09 14.13 3.01
CA SER A 261 5.03 14.05 2.01
C SER A 261 3.64 14.01 2.67
N ARG A 262 2.60 13.89 1.84
CA ARG A 262 1.20 13.69 2.27
C ARG A 262 0.88 12.25 2.70
N PHE A 263 1.79 11.30 2.50
CA PHE A 263 1.52 9.88 2.74
C PHE A 263 1.99 9.46 4.13
N HIS A 264 1.05 9.06 4.98
CA HIS A 264 1.38 8.39 6.24
C HIS A 264 2.04 7.04 5.95
N SER A 265 3.00 6.67 6.80
CA SER A 265 3.70 5.38 6.68
C SER A 265 4.21 4.91 8.04
N SER A 266 4.10 3.60 8.27
CA SER A 266 4.62 2.92 9.45
C SER A 266 6.07 2.44 9.21
N ASP A 267 6.96 3.35 8.82
CA ASP A 267 8.36 3.08 8.49
C ASP A 267 8.51 1.87 7.54
N SER A 268 7.88 1.99 6.38
CA SER A 268 7.85 0.95 5.33
C SER A 268 8.18 1.55 3.96
N PRO A 269 8.83 0.78 3.08
CA PRO A 269 9.14 1.24 1.73
C PRO A 269 7.90 1.32 0.83
N ALA A 270 8.02 2.15 -0.20
CA ALA A 270 6.97 2.39 -1.18
C ALA A 270 7.39 1.90 -2.58
N SER A 271 6.40 1.70 -3.46
CA SER A 271 6.59 1.40 -4.88
C SER A 271 5.76 2.34 -5.74
N LEU A 272 6.40 2.93 -6.74
CA LEU A 272 5.78 3.83 -7.71
C LEU A 272 5.75 3.15 -9.08
N VAL A 273 4.58 3.10 -9.72
CA VAL A 273 4.40 2.54 -11.07
C VAL A 273 3.71 3.54 -11.96
N ARG A 274 4.27 3.77 -13.16
CA ARG A 274 3.58 4.48 -14.25
C ARG A 274 2.85 3.48 -15.13
N LEU A 275 1.56 3.66 -15.28
CA LEU A 275 0.73 2.86 -16.19
C LEU A 275 0.88 3.33 -17.64
N PRO A 276 0.55 2.48 -18.63
CA PRO A 276 0.61 2.84 -20.05
C PRO A 276 -0.25 4.05 -20.42
N ASP A 277 -1.32 4.32 -19.65
CA ASP A 277 -2.21 5.48 -19.83
C ASP A 277 -1.75 6.74 -19.05
N ASN A 278 -0.51 6.74 -18.55
CA ASN A 278 0.13 7.80 -17.78
C ASN A 278 -0.39 8.03 -16.35
N ARG A 279 -1.37 7.24 -15.86
CA ARG A 279 -1.69 7.24 -14.43
C ARG A 279 -0.49 6.75 -13.63
N ILE A 280 -0.38 7.24 -12.40
CA ILE A 280 0.65 6.82 -11.43
C ILE A 280 -0.06 6.06 -10.32
N VAL A 281 0.44 4.88 -9.98
CA VAL A 281 -0.02 4.11 -8.83
C VAL A 281 1.09 4.04 -7.79
N LEU A 282 0.73 4.32 -6.54
CA LEU A 282 1.60 4.21 -5.37
C LEU A 282 1.13 3.05 -4.52
N PHE A 283 2.06 2.18 -4.11
CA PHE A 283 1.84 1.12 -3.13
C PHE A 283 2.69 1.37 -1.88
N TRP A 284 2.08 1.32 -0.69
CA TRP A 284 2.77 1.52 0.59
C TRP A 284 1.89 1.08 1.77
N ASN A 285 2.44 0.96 2.98
CA ASN A 285 1.62 0.74 4.18
C ASN A 285 1.15 2.10 4.74
N ASN A 286 -0.08 2.51 4.42
CA ASN A 286 -0.72 3.72 4.97
C ASN A 286 -1.19 3.46 6.41
N CYS A 287 -0.23 3.29 7.31
CA CYS A 287 -0.45 2.82 8.66
C CYS A 287 0.18 3.76 9.70
N GLU A 288 -0.48 3.91 10.84
CA GLU A 288 0.04 4.61 12.02
C GLU A 288 1.01 3.70 12.78
N ASN A 289 2.05 4.24 13.42
CA ASN A 289 2.93 3.43 14.26
C ASN A 289 2.33 3.28 15.67
N THR A 290 2.33 2.05 16.19
CA THR A 290 1.94 1.82 17.60
C THR A 290 2.99 2.41 18.54
N SER A 291 2.52 2.98 19.65
CA SER A 291 3.42 3.48 20.71
C SER A 291 4.15 2.33 21.40
N ARG A 292 5.31 2.62 22.00
CA ARG A 292 5.98 1.66 22.89
C ARG A 292 5.03 1.24 24.04
N ILE A 293 5.11 -0.02 24.45
CA ILE A 293 4.32 -0.57 25.57
C ILE A 293 5.28 -0.77 26.74
N ASP A 294 5.06 -0.05 27.84
CA ASP A 294 5.93 -0.07 29.02
C ASP A 294 7.42 0.17 28.70
N GLY A 295 7.69 1.05 27.73
CA GLY A 295 9.04 1.36 27.22
C GLY A 295 9.60 0.34 26.23
N ALA A 296 9.02 -0.85 26.13
CA ALA A 296 9.42 -1.88 25.18
C ALA A 296 8.89 -1.58 23.76
N GLY A 297 9.67 -1.99 22.77
CA GLY A 297 9.28 -1.91 21.37
C GLY A 297 8.13 -2.86 21.06
N VAL A 298 7.35 -2.52 20.04
CA VAL A 298 6.36 -3.42 19.45
C VAL A 298 6.42 -3.29 17.95
N TYR A 299 6.02 -4.37 17.27
CA TYR A 299 6.00 -4.43 15.82
C TYR A 299 5.25 -3.25 15.19
N THR A 300 5.86 -2.64 14.18
CA THR A 300 5.30 -1.52 13.42
C THR A 300 4.30 -1.99 12.36
N ASN A 301 3.26 -1.21 12.13
CA ASN A 301 2.00 -1.62 11.51
C ASN A 301 2.05 -1.96 10.00
N ARG A 302 2.65 -3.08 9.63
CA ARG A 302 2.62 -3.59 8.24
C ARG A 302 1.57 -4.68 8.02
N ASP A 303 0.44 -4.62 8.72
CA ASP A 303 -0.66 -5.61 8.59
C ASP A 303 -1.53 -5.38 7.34
N ALA A 304 -1.48 -4.19 6.74
CA ALA A 304 -2.22 -3.83 5.53
C ALA A 304 -1.32 -3.05 4.56
N LEU A 305 -1.39 -3.42 3.28
CA LEU A 305 -0.75 -2.72 2.18
C LEU A 305 -1.83 -1.99 1.39
N HIS A 306 -1.56 -0.73 1.07
CA HIS A 306 -2.48 0.15 0.37
C HIS A 306 -2.01 0.44 -1.04
N ALA A 307 -2.95 0.84 -1.88
CA ALA A 307 -2.67 1.52 -3.12
C ALA A 307 -3.50 2.78 -3.31
N ALA A 308 -2.92 3.75 -4.02
CA ALA A 308 -3.61 4.95 -4.47
C ALA A 308 -3.20 5.28 -5.90
N ILE A 309 -4.06 6.00 -6.62
CA ILE A 309 -3.89 6.32 -8.03
C ILE A 309 -4.02 7.82 -8.28
N SER A 310 -3.15 8.34 -9.14
CA SER A 310 -3.13 9.74 -9.57
C SER A 310 -3.21 9.84 -11.09
N ARG A 311 -4.05 10.76 -11.58
CA ARG A 311 -4.18 11.11 -13.01
C ARG A 311 -3.39 12.35 -13.40
N ASP A 312 -2.89 13.10 -12.44
CA ASP A 312 -2.40 14.48 -12.63
C ASP A 312 -0.96 14.68 -12.15
N GLN A 313 -0.14 13.64 -12.35
CA GLN A 313 1.29 13.65 -12.02
C GLN A 313 1.56 13.79 -10.51
N GLY A 314 0.75 13.13 -9.69
CA GLY A 314 0.94 13.02 -8.25
C GLY A 314 0.38 14.18 -7.43
N ARG A 315 -0.44 15.07 -8.02
CA ARG A 315 -1.01 16.24 -7.32
C ARG A 315 -2.24 15.84 -6.51
N THR A 316 -3.15 15.08 -7.12
CA THR A 316 -4.35 14.52 -6.50
C THR A 316 -4.32 13.00 -6.57
N TRP A 317 -4.99 12.36 -5.61
CA TRP A 317 -4.99 10.92 -5.43
C TRP A 317 -6.37 10.41 -5.06
N GLN A 318 -6.73 9.26 -5.62
CA GLN A 318 -7.89 8.45 -5.25
C GLN A 318 -7.42 7.11 -4.70
N GLY A 319 -8.31 6.35 -4.08
CA GLY A 319 -8.01 5.03 -3.55
C GLY A 319 -7.66 5.07 -2.07
N PHE A 320 -6.37 4.94 -1.73
CA PHE A 320 -5.92 4.61 -0.37
C PHE A 320 -6.60 3.33 0.14
N ARG A 321 -6.77 2.38 -0.79
CA ARG A 321 -7.48 1.14 -0.53
C ARG A 321 -6.51 0.02 -0.17
N GLU A 322 -6.89 -0.82 0.77
CA GLU A 322 -6.14 -2.03 1.11
C GLU A 322 -6.14 -2.99 -0.08
N VAL A 323 -4.98 -3.21 -0.69
CA VAL A 323 -4.81 -4.17 -1.78
C VAL A 323 -4.38 -5.55 -1.29
N TYR A 324 -3.80 -5.61 -0.10
CA TYR A 324 -3.46 -6.87 0.55
C TYR A 324 -3.36 -6.69 2.06
N ARG A 325 -3.80 -7.71 2.80
CA ARG A 325 -3.77 -7.77 4.27
C ARG A 325 -2.97 -8.98 4.70
N ASP A 326 -2.29 -8.89 5.84
CA ASP A 326 -1.61 -10.06 6.42
C ASP A 326 -2.66 -11.17 6.65
N PRO A 327 -2.53 -12.34 5.99
CA PRO A 327 -3.49 -13.43 6.14
C PRO A 327 -3.52 -14.00 7.57
N LEU A 328 -2.47 -13.74 8.35
CA LEU A 328 -2.29 -14.19 9.73
C LEU A 328 -2.39 -13.00 10.72
N ARG A 329 -3.03 -11.90 10.31
CA ARG A 329 -3.22 -10.68 11.14
C ARG A 329 -3.97 -10.91 12.45
N ASN A 330 -4.80 -11.96 12.52
CA ASN A 330 -5.61 -12.27 13.70
C ASN A 330 -4.97 -13.28 14.65
N GLU A 331 -3.80 -13.82 14.29
CA GLU A 331 -3.07 -14.82 15.06
C GLU A 331 -1.85 -14.21 15.76
N SER A 332 -1.42 -14.85 16.84
CA SER A 332 -0.15 -14.53 17.50
C SER A 332 0.98 -14.57 16.48
N PRO A 333 1.75 -13.49 16.32
CA PRO A 333 2.82 -13.44 15.34
C PRO A 333 3.99 -14.33 15.76
N PRO A 334 4.84 -14.77 14.82
CA PRO A 334 6.07 -15.48 15.18
C PRO A 334 6.94 -14.61 16.08
N LYS A 335 7.62 -15.24 17.04
CA LYS A 335 8.48 -14.55 18.02
C LYS A 335 9.72 -13.92 17.39
N THR A 336 10.13 -14.40 16.22
CA THR A 336 11.32 -13.96 15.48
C THR A 336 11.02 -13.88 13.99
N GLY A 337 11.88 -13.17 13.26
CA GLY A 337 11.77 -12.97 11.81
C GLY A 337 10.81 -11.87 11.41
N ASP A 338 10.88 -11.52 10.12
CA ASP A 338 10.01 -10.52 9.53
C ASP A 338 8.57 -11.03 9.38
N ARG A 339 7.62 -10.10 9.33
CA ARG A 339 6.20 -10.36 9.11
C ARG A 339 5.55 -9.17 8.40
N GLY A 340 4.26 -9.28 8.11
CA GLY A 340 3.47 -8.25 7.42
C GLY A 340 3.53 -8.30 5.88
N VAL A 341 2.90 -7.30 5.29
CA VAL A 341 2.61 -7.19 3.84
C VAL A 341 3.33 -6.02 3.16
N ALA A 342 4.51 -5.65 3.69
CA ALA A 342 5.36 -4.58 3.14
C ALA A 342 6.29 -5.06 2.02
N TYR A 343 7.15 -4.16 1.54
CA TYR A 343 8.04 -4.32 0.39
C TYR A 343 7.26 -4.64 -0.89
N PRO A 344 6.39 -3.71 -1.33
CA PRO A 344 5.70 -3.85 -2.60
C PRO A 344 6.68 -3.68 -3.77
N TYR A 345 6.57 -4.55 -4.76
CA TYR A 345 7.20 -4.40 -6.07
C TYR A 345 6.16 -4.66 -7.14
N ALA A 346 6.02 -3.74 -8.08
CA ALA A 346 4.91 -3.75 -9.01
C ALA A 346 5.35 -3.41 -10.43
N ALA A 347 4.69 -4.05 -11.40
CA ALA A 347 4.90 -3.79 -12.81
C ALA A 347 3.54 -3.67 -13.52
N ALA A 348 3.45 -2.74 -14.46
CA ALA A 348 2.30 -2.67 -15.36
C ALA A 348 2.24 -3.95 -16.21
N ALA A 349 1.05 -4.51 -16.31
CA ALA A 349 0.73 -5.72 -17.03
C ALA A 349 -0.23 -5.41 -18.19
N LYS A 350 -0.79 -6.46 -18.79
CA LYS A 350 -1.70 -6.36 -19.92
C LYS A 350 -3.01 -5.70 -19.50
N ASP A 351 -3.65 -5.02 -20.46
CA ASP A 351 -4.92 -4.32 -20.29
C ASP A 351 -4.90 -3.23 -19.18
N GLY A 352 -3.71 -2.69 -18.88
CA GLY A 352 -3.53 -1.65 -17.87
C GLY A 352 -3.60 -2.14 -16.43
N LYS A 353 -3.66 -3.46 -16.19
CA LYS A 353 -3.60 -4.04 -14.83
C LYS A 353 -2.17 -4.00 -14.27
N ILE A 354 -2.00 -4.39 -13.01
CA ILE A 354 -0.70 -4.41 -12.33
C ILE A 354 -0.45 -5.79 -11.73
N VAL A 355 0.72 -6.37 -11.98
CA VAL A 355 1.24 -7.50 -11.20
C VAL A 355 2.03 -6.94 -10.03
N LEU A 356 1.62 -7.28 -8.82
CA LEU A 356 2.20 -6.84 -7.56
C LEU A 356 2.76 -8.04 -6.80
N VAL A 357 4.02 -7.97 -6.37
CA VAL A 357 4.60 -8.90 -5.40
C VAL A 357 4.85 -8.15 -4.11
N THR A 358 4.39 -8.69 -2.98
CA THR A 358 4.59 -8.08 -1.67
C THR A 358 4.57 -9.12 -0.55
N GLY A 359 5.10 -8.76 0.62
CA GLY A 359 5.00 -9.51 1.86
C GLY A 359 6.30 -10.10 2.36
N GLN A 360 6.38 -10.19 3.69
CA GLN A 360 7.55 -10.65 4.42
C GLN A 360 7.15 -11.73 5.43
N GLY A 361 8.06 -12.66 5.68
CA GLY A 361 7.83 -13.78 6.57
C GLY A 361 7.04 -14.93 5.94
N GLN A 362 7.08 -16.07 6.62
CA GLN A 362 6.46 -17.30 6.14
C GLN A 362 4.95 -17.12 5.92
N GLY A 363 4.46 -17.60 4.78
CA GLY A 363 3.04 -17.60 4.41
C GLY A 363 2.48 -16.28 3.88
N ARG A 364 3.23 -15.17 3.98
CA ARG A 364 2.72 -13.81 3.70
C ARG A 364 3.09 -13.25 2.34
N ARG A 365 4.19 -13.72 1.74
CA ARG A 365 4.62 -13.25 0.43
C ARG A 365 3.70 -13.78 -0.68
N LYS A 366 3.09 -12.88 -1.45
CA LYS A 366 2.13 -13.20 -2.51
C LYS A 366 2.39 -12.42 -3.79
N CYS A 367 1.95 -13.01 -4.89
CA CYS A 367 1.74 -12.33 -6.17
C CYS A 367 0.25 -11.98 -6.28
N LEU A 368 -0.07 -10.76 -6.68
CA LEU A 368 -1.42 -10.25 -6.83
C LEU A 368 -1.59 -9.60 -8.21
N LEU A 369 -2.82 -9.66 -8.73
CA LEU A 369 -3.28 -8.86 -9.85
C LEU A 369 -4.17 -7.74 -9.31
N VAL A 370 -3.81 -6.49 -9.61
CA VAL A 370 -4.57 -5.31 -9.19
C VAL A 370 -5.13 -4.61 -10.43
N ASP A 371 -6.44 -4.37 -10.44
CA ASP A 371 -7.09 -3.48 -11.41
C ASP A 371 -7.03 -2.04 -10.89
N PRO A 372 -6.32 -1.11 -11.56
CA PRO A 372 -6.22 0.27 -11.11
C PRO A 372 -7.55 1.02 -11.11
N ASN A 373 -8.54 0.59 -11.91
CA ASN A 373 -9.85 1.23 -11.94
C ASN A 373 -10.62 1.00 -10.64
N TRP A 374 -10.32 -0.07 -9.90
CA TRP A 374 -10.94 -0.34 -8.60
C TRP A 374 -10.51 0.70 -7.55
N LEU A 375 -9.31 1.28 -7.70
CA LEU A 375 -8.84 2.37 -6.82
C LEU A 375 -9.59 3.68 -7.04
N GLU A 376 -10.38 3.79 -8.11
CA GLU A 376 -11.15 4.99 -8.46
C GLU A 376 -12.64 4.87 -8.13
N GLU A 377 -13.06 3.73 -7.59
CA GLU A 377 -14.39 3.60 -7.02
C GLU A 377 -14.55 4.56 -5.84
N THR A 378 -15.73 5.19 -5.75
CA THR A 378 -16.06 6.15 -4.69
C THR A 378 -17.04 5.57 -3.68
N HIS A 379 -17.28 4.26 -3.73
CA HIS A 379 -18.26 3.56 -2.90
C HIS A 379 -17.66 2.25 -2.38
N ALA A 380 -17.99 1.90 -1.16
CA ALA A 380 -17.73 0.57 -0.61
C ALA A 380 -18.83 0.17 0.37
N ARG A 381 -19.11 -1.13 0.44
CA ARG A 381 -20.09 -1.71 1.36
C ARG A 381 -19.65 -3.10 1.81
N ASP A 382 -19.95 -3.45 3.05
CA ASP A 382 -19.76 -4.79 3.61
C ASP A 382 -20.97 -5.14 4.50
N ASP A 383 -21.52 -6.33 4.32
CA ASP A 383 -22.63 -6.91 5.09
C ASP A 383 -22.23 -8.26 5.75
N PHE A 384 -20.92 -8.53 5.82
CA PHE A 384 -20.28 -9.70 6.41
C PHE A 384 -20.61 -11.05 5.74
N SER A 385 -21.28 -11.04 4.58
CA SER A 385 -21.54 -12.25 3.77
C SER A 385 -20.25 -12.93 3.30
N GLY A 386 -19.20 -12.14 3.07
CA GLY A 386 -17.85 -12.60 2.72
C GLY A 386 -16.97 -12.93 3.93
N GLY A 387 -17.52 -12.95 5.14
CA GLY A 387 -16.76 -13.19 6.37
C GLY A 387 -16.04 -11.93 6.87
N LEU A 388 -14.85 -12.11 7.46
CA LEU A 388 -14.02 -11.03 8.01
C LEU A 388 -12.79 -10.74 7.14
N GLU A 389 -12.77 -11.20 5.88
CA GLU A 389 -11.61 -11.00 5.02
C GLU A 389 -11.31 -9.50 4.86
N GLY A 390 -12.32 -8.67 4.61
CA GLY A 390 -12.19 -7.21 4.44
C GLY A 390 -11.83 -6.43 5.71
N TRP A 391 -11.59 -7.11 6.83
CA TRP A 391 -11.46 -6.50 8.15
C TRP A 391 -10.19 -6.90 8.89
N CYS A 392 -9.67 -5.98 9.69
CA CYS A 392 -8.69 -6.28 10.73
C CYS A 392 -9.40 -6.21 12.09
N VAL A 393 -9.38 -7.32 12.84
CA VAL A 393 -10.23 -7.52 14.02
C VAL A 393 -9.45 -8.09 15.20
N PHE A 394 -8.13 -7.91 15.24
CA PHE A 394 -7.30 -8.41 16.32
C PHE A 394 -7.22 -7.43 17.49
N LYS A 395 -6.92 -7.97 18.68
CA LYS A 395 -6.54 -7.21 19.86
C LYS A 395 -5.22 -7.72 20.43
N ALA A 396 -4.28 -6.80 20.65
CA ALA A 396 -3.00 -7.12 21.25
C ALA A 396 -3.15 -7.28 22.77
N PHE A 397 -2.43 -8.22 23.38
CA PHE A 397 -2.50 -8.46 24.83
C PHE A 397 -1.16 -8.97 25.39
N GLY A 398 -1.07 -8.97 26.72
CA GLY A 398 0.14 -9.37 27.43
C GLY A 398 1.29 -8.35 27.30
N PRO A 399 2.44 -8.65 27.92
CA PRO A 399 3.62 -7.80 27.89
C PRO A 399 4.26 -7.78 26.50
N ALA A 400 4.86 -6.64 26.14
CA ALA A 400 5.73 -6.57 24.98
C ALA A 400 7.10 -7.15 25.31
N VAL A 401 7.66 -7.94 24.39
CA VAL A 401 8.99 -8.53 24.48
C VAL A 401 9.75 -8.18 23.21
N TYR A 402 10.74 -7.30 23.33
CA TYR A 402 11.55 -6.78 22.21
C TYR A 402 10.74 -6.04 21.13
N TRP A 403 10.33 -6.70 20.04
CA TRP A 403 9.40 -6.18 19.01
C TRP A 403 8.14 -7.04 18.88
N TRP A 404 7.90 -7.90 19.85
CA TRP A 404 6.83 -8.89 19.83
C TRP A 404 5.79 -8.59 20.91
N ARG A 405 4.52 -8.79 20.58
CA ARG A 405 3.41 -8.79 21.53
C ARG A 405 2.37 -9.76 21.01
N ASP A 406 1.69 -10.43 21.93
CA ASP A 406 0.65 -11.38 21.58
C ASP A 406 -0.58 -10.66 21.01
N ARG A 407 -1.33 -11.33 20.15
CA ARG A 407 -2.62 -10.85 19.64
C ARG A 407 -3.55 -12.02 19.37
N VAL A 408 -4.84 -11.75 19.50
CA VAL A 408 -5.91 -12.70 19.23
C VAL A 408 -7.00 -11.97 18.47
N GLN A 409 -7.81 -12.70 17.71
CA GLN A 409 -9.05 -12.16 17.18
C GLN A 409 -9.94 -11.63 18.32
N GLY A 410 -10.39 -10.39 18.21
CA GLY A 410 -11.38 -9.75 19.07
C GLY A 410 -12.80 -10.03 18.56
N PRO A 411 -13.41 -9.14 17.76
CA PRO A 411 -14.74 -9.35 17.21
C PRO A 411 -14.89 -10.67 16.46
N CYS A 412 -16.10 -11.23 16.51
CA CYS A 412 -16.46 -12.40 15.74
C CYS A 412 -17.79 -12.18 15.00
N LEU A 413 -18.04 -12.96 13.96
CA LEU A 413 -19.36 -13.00 13.34
C LEU A 413 -20.29 -13.90 14.17
N VAL A 414 -21.52 -13.45 14.37
CA VAL A 414 -22.62 -14.23 14.97
C VAL A 414 -23.80 -14.26 14.01
N ASP A 415 -24.75 -15.17 14.24
CA ASP A 415 -25.99 -15.19 13.47
C ASP A 415 -26.80 -13.91 13.72
N HIS A 416 -27.35 -13.36 12.63
CA HIS A 416 -28.16 -12.17 12.74
C HIS A 416 -29.49 -12.48 13.47
N PRO A 417 -29.81 -11.82 14.58
CA PRO A 417 -30.92 -12.20 15.46
C PRO A 417 -32.31 -12.11 14.81
N ALA A 418 -32.44 -11.32 13.74
CA ALA A 418 -33.71 -11.11 13.03
C ALA A 418 -33.71 -11.50 11.54
N LYS A 419 -32.60 -12.02 11.00
CA LYS A 419 -32.44 -12.32 9.56
C LYS A 419 -31.77 -13.68 9.39
N PRO A 420 -32.54 -14.77 9.24
CA PRO A 420 -31.98 -16.11 9.06
C PRO A 420 -30.95 -16.17 7.93
N GLY A 421 -29.80 -16.80 8.20
CA GLY A 421 -28.69 -16.95 7.25
C GLY A 421 -27.78 -15.73 7.11
N ALA A 422 -28.19 -14.55 7.58
CA ALA A 422 -27.32 -13.38 7.62
C ALA A 422 -26.39 -13.42 8.85
N ARG A 423 -25.24 -12.75 8.75
CA ARG A 423 -24.26 -12.62 9.82
C ARG A 423 -24.22 -11.17 10.32
N ALA A 424 -23.80 -10.97 11.56
CA ALA A 424 -23.50 -9.67 12.13
C ALA A 424 -22.16 -9.71 12.85
N LEU A 425 -21.38 -8.63 12.75
CA LEU A 425 -20.16 -8.45 13.53
C LEU A 425 -20.53 -8.15 14.98
N HIS A 426 -20.01 -8.92 15.92
CA HIS A 426 -20.20 -8.71 17.36
C HIS A 426 -18.95 -8.10 17.98
N VAL A 427 -19.05 -6.83 18.39
CA VAL A 427 -17.98 -6.06 19.05
C VAL A 427 -18.30 -5.92 20.53
N ARG A 428 -17.42 -6.39 21.41
CA ARG A 428 -17.70 -6.56 22.84
C ARG A 428 -16.42 -6.49 23.69
N ARG A 429 -16.52 -6.69 25.01
CA ARG A 429 -15.37 -6.96 25.89
C ARG A 429 -15.62 -8.28 26.63
N PRO A 430 -15.32 -9.44 26.00
CA PRO A 430 -15.78 -10.73 26.49
C PRO A 430 -14.98 -11.25 27.70
N ASP A 431 -13.77 -10.72 27.90
CA ASP A 431 -12.77 -11.15 28.86
C ASP A 431 -12.04 -9.95 29.48
N ASP A 432 -11.02 -10.22 30.30
CA ASP A 432 -10.27 -9.19 31.02
C ASP A 432 -9.25 -8.44 30.13
N LYS A 433 -9.10 -8.84 28.87
CA LYS A 433 -8.31 -8.12 27.87
C LYS A 433 -8.99 -6.80 27.49
N ASP A 434 -8.32 -6.02 26.63
CA ASP A 434 -8.92 -4.83 26.04
C ASP A 434 -10.23 -5.18 25.31
N GLY A 435 -11.12 -4.18 25.28
CA GLY A 435 -12.34 -4.25 24.48
C GLY A 435 -12.00 -4.52 23.02
N ASP A 436 -12.87 -5.29 22.36
CA ASP A 436 -12.72 -5.63 20.97
C ASP A 436 -12.68 -4.38 20.09
N GLY A 437 -11.93 -4.47 18.99
CA GLY A 437 -11.86 -3.45 17.96
C GLY A 437 -11.95 -4.07 16.57
N ALA A 438 -12.55 -3.35 15.63
CA ALA A 438 -12.59 -3.69 14.22
C ALA A 438 -12.25 -2.48 13.37
N VAL A 439 -11.47 -2.68 12.31
CA VAL A 439 -11.19 -1.62 11.33
C VAL A 439 -11.47 -2.10 9.92
N TRP A 440 -12.03 -1.19 9.12
CA TRP A 440 -12.45 -1.42 7.75
C TRP A 440 -12.04 -0.25 6.88
N ASN A 441 -11.49 -0.57 5.71
CA ASN A 441 -11.03 0.41 4.75
C ASN A 441 -12.08 0.67 3.68
N PHE A 442 -12.21 1.93 3.27
CA PHE A 442 -13.05 2.37 2.16
C PHE A 442 -12.28 3.39 1.29
N PRO A 443 -12.74 3.72 0.07
CA PRO A 443 -12.05 4.67 -0.78
C PRO A 443 -11.88 6.05 -0.12
N LEU A 444 -10.74 6.71 -0.37
CA LEU A 444 -10.42 8.02 0.16
C LEU A 444 -11.44 9.09 -0.26
N GLY A 445 -11.94 9.88 0.71
CA GLY A 445 -12.78 11.05 0.46
C GLY A 445 -12.43 12.27 1.30
N ARG A 446 -12.37 13.46 0.70
CA ARG A 446 -12.34 14.71 1.47
C ARG A 446 -13.71 15.07 2.00
N ARG A 447 -14.75 14.65 1.26
CA ARG A 447 -16.14 14.70 1.70
C ARG A 447 -16.72 13.31 1.53
N GLY A 448 -17.69 12.97 2.35
CA GLY A 448 -18.34 11.68 2.23
C GLY A 448 -19.36 11.42 3.32
N LYS A 449 -19.97 10.24 3.24
CA LYS A 449 -20.91 9.72 4.21
C LYS A 449 -20.56 8.27 4.52
N LEU A 450 -20.42 7.97 5.80
CA LEU A 450 -20.32 6.62 6.33
C LEU A 450 -21.65 6.28 7.01
N ALA A 451 -22.24 5.14 6.68
CA ALA A 451 -23.38 4.58 7.36
C ALA A 451 -23.00 3.26 8.04
N VAL A 452 -23.33 3.13 9.32
CA VAL A 452 -23.13 1.92 10.12
C VAL A 452 -24.50 1.49 10.64
N ARG A 453 -24.94 0.29 10.23
CA ARG A 453 -26.20 -0.29 10.71
C ARG A 453 -25.90 -1.17 11.91
N LEU A 454 -26.32 -0.74 13.10
CA LEU A 454 -25.93 -1.34 14.37
C LEU A 454 -27.10 -1.53 15.33
N SER A 455 -26.92 -2.43 16.31
CA SER A 455 -27.84 -2.64 17.43
C SER A 455 -27.03 -2.80 18.71
N LEU A 456 -27.33 -1.99 19.72
CA LEU A 456 -26.75 -2.15 21.06
C LEU A 456 -27.42 -3.33 21.76
N ALA A 457 -26.68 -4.17 22.47
CA ALA A 457 -27.28 -5.24 23.26
C ALA A 457 -27.76 -4.72 24.63
N THR A 458 -28.72 -5.41 25.26
CA THR A 458 -29.01 -5.18 26.68
C THR A 458 -27.75 -5.43 27.51
N GLY A 459 -27.35 -4.45 28.32
CA GLY A 459 -26.12 -4.53 29.13
C GLY A 459 -24.86 -3.97 28.44
N PHE A 460 -25.00 -3.38 27.25
CA PHE A 460 -23.92 -2.67 26.55
C PHE A 460 -23.18 -1.68 27.48
N GLY A 461 -21.87 -1.85 27.58
CA GLY A 461 -20.98 -1.12 28.48
C GLY A 461 -20.33 0.12 27.88
N GLY A 462 -20.59 0.42 26.60
CA GLY A 462 -20.02 1.56 25.89
C GLY A 462 -19.16 1.15 24.69
N GLY A 463 -19.11 2.03 23.69
CA GLY A 463 -18.37 1.81 22.46
C GLY A 463 -18.07 3.11 21.74
N SER A 464 -17.43 3.02 20.59
CA SER A 464 -17.19 4.17 19.72
C SER A 464 -17.19 3.79 18.24
N VAL A 465 -17.54 4.78 17.42
CA VAL A 465 -17.43 4.76 15.97
C VAL A 465 -16.53 5.92 15.58
N ALA A 466 -15.41 5.63 14.93
CA ALA A 466 -14.44 6.63 14.53
C ALA A 466 -14.09 6.52 13.05
N ILE A 467 -13.71 7.66 12.46
CA ILE A 467 -13.25 7.78 11.09
C ILE A 467 -11.80 8.29 11.09
N ALA A 468 -10.93 7.62 10.35
CA ALA A 468 -9.52 7.95 10.23
C ALA A 468 -9.08 8.06 8.76
N ASP A 469 -7.90 8.64 8.55
CA ASP A 469 -7.23 8.82 7.26
C ASP A 469 -6.19 7.73 6.94
N ARG A 470 -5.97 6.81 7.90
CA ARG A 470 -4.99 5.72 7.81
C ARG A 470 -5.35 4.55 8.70
N PHE A 471 -4.69 3.42 8.44
CA PHE A 471 -4.85 2.23 9.26
C PHE A 471 -4.24 2.47 10.65
N ILE A 472 -5.05 2.26 11.69
CA ILE A 472 -4.61 2.24 13.08
C ILE A 472 -5.10 0.92 13.64
N GLN A 473 -4.23 0.12 14.29
CA GLN A 473 -4.62 -1.21 14.78
C GLN A 473 -5.92 -1.15 15.59
N PRO A 474 -6.76 -2.20 15.57
CA PRO A 474 -8.14 -2.08 16.05
C PRO A 474 -8.28 -1.66 17.51
N THR A 475 -7.35 -2.08 18.38
CA THR A 475 -7.38 -1.76 19.82
C THR A 475 -6.29 -0.80 20.27
N ASP A 476 -5.50 -0.24 19.35
CA ASP A 476 -4.43 0.69 19.70
C ASP A 476 -5.00 2.03 20.17
N ALA A 477 -4.58 2.42 21.38
CA ALA A 477 -4.99 3.64 22.05
C ALA A 477 -4.53 4.92 21.35
N ILE A 478 -3.52 4.83 20.47
CA ILE A 478 -3.13 5.98 19.65
C ILE A 478 -4.28 6.46 18.76
N GLY A 479 -5.19 5.56 18.39
CA GLY A 479 -6.33 5.90 17.55
C GLY A 479 -7.35 6.82 18.21
N GLU A 480 -7.38 6.89 19.53
CA GLU A 480 -8.26 7.81 20.27
C GLU A 480 -7.78 9.26 20.14
N LYS A 481 -6.50 9.43 19.78
CA LYS A 481 -5.89 10.74 19.53
C LYS A 481 -5.78 11.04 18.04
N GLN A 482 -5.58 10.03 17.21
CA GLN A 482 -5.25 10.18 15.78
C GLN A 482 -6.43 9.96 14.84
N SER A 483 -7.56 9.41 15.30
CA SER A 483 -8.77 9.37 14.47
C SER A 483 -9.32 10.78 14.30
N VAL A 484 -9.65 11.16 13.07
CA VAL A 484 -10.07 12.54 12.73
C VAL A 484 -11.42 12.88 13.33
N PHE A 485 -12.36 11.94 13.30
CA PHE A 485 -13.66 12.08 13.96
C PHE A 485 -13.94 10.86 14.82
N THR A 486 -14.30 11.05 16.08
CA THR A 486 -14.69 9.96 16.99
C THR A 486 -16.02 10.28 17.64
N LEU A 487 -17.02 9.43 17.41
CA LEU A 487 -18.29 9.45 18.12
C LEU A 487 -18.24 8.44 19.28
N PRO A 488 -18.16 8.89 20.54
CA PRO A 488 -18.38 8.00 21.68
C PRO A 488 -19.86 7.61 21.76
N ILE A 489 -20.11 6.35 22.08
CA ILE A 489 -21.45 5.81 22.39
C ILE A 489 -21.43 5.35 23.85
N PRO A 490 -21.96 6.17 24.78
CA PRO A 490 -22.02 5.82 26.19
C PRO A 490 -22.86 4.56 26.43
N ALA A 491 -22.67 3.89 27.57
CA ALA A 491 -23.47 2.74 27.98
C ALA A 491 -25.00 3.01 28.00
N SER A 492 -25.40 4.28 28.17
CA SER A 492 -26.81 4.70 28.13
C SER A 492 -27.43 4.66 26.72
N GLY A 493 -26.60 4.57 25.68
CA GLY A 493 -26.99 4.72 24.27
C GLY A 493 -27.40 6.15 23.89
N ARG A 494 -27.32 7.12 24.81
CA ARG A 494 -27.71 8.51 24.56
C ARG A 494 -26.57 9.29 23.91
N LEU A 495 -26.89 9.90 22.77
CA LEU A 495 -26.03 10.81 22.03
C LEU A 495 -26.46 12.26 22.29
N GLU A 496 -25.83 13.21 21.59
CA GLU A 496 -26.26 14.61 21.60
C GLU A 496 -27.66 14.78 21.01
N GLU A 497 -28.23 15.98 21.15
CA GLU A 497 -29.59 16.32 20.66
C GLU A 497 -30.71 15.42 21.21
N GLY A 498 -30.45 14.73 22.34
CA GLY A 498 -31.41 13.84 23.00
C GLY A 498 -31.70 12.54 22.25
N VAL A 499 -30.95 12.24 21.18
CA VAL A 499 -31.10 11.02 20.40
C VAL A 499 -30.58 9.82 21.18
N ARG A 500 -31.28 8.68 21.08
CA ARG A 500 -30.89 7.44 21.76
C ARG A 500 -30.90 6.25 20.81
N LEU A 501 -29.81 5.50 20.84
CA LEU A 501 -29.74 4.14 20.29
C LEU A 501 -30.40 3.21 21.31
N GLU A 502 -31.61 2.76 21.01
CA GLU A 502 -32.37 1.90 21.90
C GLU A 502 -31.81 0.46 21.87
N PRO A 503 -31.59 -0.18 23.03
CA PRO A 503 -31.11 -1.56 23.08
C PRO A 503 -32.02 -2.53 22.30
N ASN A 504 -31.39 -3.48 21.61
CA ASN A 504 -32.00 -4.51 20.76
C ASN A 504 -32.83 -3.97 19.60
N ARG A 505 -32.63 -2.71 19.22
CA ARG A 505 -33.19 -2.11 18.01
C ARG A 505 -32.08 -1.82 17.01
N TRP A 506 -32.32 -2.19 15.76
CA TRP A 506 -31.44 -1.83 14.65
C TRP A 506 -31.63 -0.35 14.30
N HIS A 507 -30.52 0.37 14.28
CA HIS A 507 -30.42 1.78 13.93
C HIS A 507 -29.43 1.97 12.79
N THR A 508 -29.64 3.02 11.99
CA THR A 508 -28.65 3.48 11.02
C THR A 508 -27.96 4.72 11.56
N LEU A 509 -26.71 4.57 12.00
CA LEU A 509 -25.84 5.68 12.37
C LEU A 509 -25.14 6.18 11.11
N SER A 510 -25.30 7.46 10.77
CA SER A 510 -24.62 8.10 9.65
C SER A 510 -23.66 9.19 10.15
N MET A 511 -22.46 9.23 9.58
CA MET A 511 -21.45 10.26 9.80
C MET A 511 -21.10 10.87 8.45
N ALA A 512 -21.53 12.10 8.20
CA ALA A 512 -21.29 12.83 6.95
C ALA A 512 -20.25 13.94 7.18
N TRP A 513 -19.09 13.84 6.55
CA TRP A 513 -17.97 14.76 6.79
C TRP A 513 -17.69 15.69 5.62
N ASP A 514 -17.15 16.85 5.97
CA ASP A 514 -16.50 17.80 5.05
C ASP A 514 -15.22 18.30 5.72
N LEU A 515 -14.07 17.80 5.27
CA LEU A 515 -12.78 18.20 5.82
C LEU A 515 -12.43 19.66 5.52
N ASP A 516 -13.00 20.26 4.47
CA ASP A 516 -12.74 21.68 4.18
C ASP A 516 -13.46 22.58 5.19
N GLN A 517 -14.51 22.07 5.85
CA GLN A 517 -15.20 22.74 6.96
C GLN A 517 -14.75 22.24 8.34
N GLY A 518 -13.92 21.20 8.39
CA GLY A 518 -13.51 20.54 9.64
C GLY A 518 -14.70 19.96 10.44
N GLN A 519 -15.77 19.53 9.75
CA GLN A 519 -17.03 19.12 10.39
C GLN A 519 -17.46 17.72 9.96
N CYS A 520 -18.10 17.01 10.89
CA CYS A 520 -18.78 15.76 10.62
C CYS A 520 -20.14 15.73 11.32
N ARG A 521 -21.21 15.73 10.53
CA ARG A 521 -22.59 15.68 11.02
C ARG A 521 -22.97 14.25 11.33
N VAL A 522 -23.52 14.03 12.52
CA VAL A 522 -23.98 12.71 12.98
C VAL A 522 -25.50 12.63 12.91
N GLN A 523 -26.03 11.55 12.37
CA GLN A 523 -27.46 11.25 12.34
C GLN A 523 -27.74 9.81 12.78
N VAL A 524 -28.87 9.58 13.44
CA VAL A 524 -29.42 8.25 13.73
C VAL A 524 -30.84 8.19 13.19
N ASP A 525 -31.14 7.22 12.32
CA ASP A 525 -32.45 7.07 11.68
C ASP A 525 -32.94 8.42 11.10
N ASP A 526 -32.07 9.10 10.35
CA ASP A 526 -32.26 10.41 9.72
C ASP A 526 -32.47 11.61 10.67
N ARG A 527 -32.39 11.41 11.99
CA ARG A 527 -32.44 12.48 13.00
C ARG A 527 -31.03 12.95 13.36
N GLN A 528 -30.83 14.25 13.45
CA GLN A 528 -29.55 14.83 13.88
C GLN A 528 -29.23 14.41 15.32
N ALA A 529 -28.01 13.92 15.55
CA ALA A 529 -27.55 13.33 16.81
C ALA A 529 -26.20 13.93 17.27
N GLY A 530 -25.85 15.11 16.75
CA GLY A 530 -24.63 15.85 17.09
C GLY A 530 -23.82 16.30 15.87
N THR A 531 -22.78 17.09 16.13
CA THR A 531 -21.78 17.48 15.13
C THR A 531 -20.39 17.39 15.74
N LEU A 532 -19.51 16.58 15.13
CA LEU A 532 -18.12 16.49 15.50
C LEU A 532 -17.30 17.53 14.73
N THR A 533 -16.26 18.05 15.36
CA THR A 533 -15.35 19.02 14.74
C THR A 533 -13.91 18.53 14.83
N THR A 534 -13.10 18.94 13.87
CA THR A 534 -11.65 18.71 13.89
C THR A 534 -10.94 19.98 13.49
N ALA A 535 -9.82 20.26 14.17
CA ALA A 535 -8.87 21.30 13.75
C ALA A 535 -7.84 20.76 12.74
N ASP A 536 -7.84 19.44 12.48
CA ASP A 536 -6.92 18.80 11.55
C ASP A 536 -7.33 19.08 10.10
N SER A 537 -6.84 20.21 9.59
CA SER A 537 -6.97 20.62 8.20
C SER A 537 -5.99 19.93 7.25
N ASN A 538 -5.06 19.11 7.78
CA ASN A 538 -3.95 18.53 7.01
C ASN A 538 -4.25 17.12 6.48
N ALA A 539 -5.33 16.48 6.94
CA ALA A 539 -5.75 15.20 6.40
C ALA A 539 -6.03 15.32 4.89
N PHE A 540 -5.41 14.44 4.09
CA PHE A 540 -5.59 14.43 2.64
C PHE A 540 -7.01 13.98 2.27
N GLY A 541 -7.58 13.05 3.04
CA GLY A 541 -8.95 12.53 2.98
C GLY A 541 -9.14 11.45 4.05
N LEU A 542 -10.37 10.95 4.23
CA LEU A 542 -10.69 9.87 5.16
C LEU A 542 -10.90 8.56 4.39
N SER A 543 -10.43 7.43 4.94
CA SER A 543 -10.48 6.12 4.26
C SER A 543 -10.61 4.93 5.21
N TYR A 544 -10.93 5.17 6.49
CA TYR A 544 -11.05 4.13 7.51
C TYR A 544 -12.21 4.35 8.46
N LEU A 545 -12.94 3.27 8.73
CA LEU A 545 -13.84 3.12 9.87
C LEU A 545 -13.12 2.35 10.98
N ARG A 546 -13.22 2.81 12.23
CA ARG A 546 -12.85 2.06 13.43
C ARG A 546 -14.06 1.90 14.34
N LEU A 547 -14.33 0.67 14.74
CA LEU A 547 -15.35 0.31 15.72
C LEU A 547 -14.64 -0.22 16.97
N ARG A 548 -15.04 0.24 18.16
CA ARG A 548 -14.44 -0.25 19.42
C ARG A 548 -15.49 -0.46 20.51
N SER A 549 -15.27 -1.49 21.33
CA SER A 549 -15.86 -1.57 22.66
C SER A 549 -15.02 -0.72 23.62
N THR A 550 -15.65 0.26 24.28
CA THR A 550 -15.01 1.12 25.28
C THR A 550 -15.45 0.77 26.69
N ALA A 551 -16.10 -0.38 26.87
CA ALA A 551 -16.57 -0.87 28.16
C ALA A 551 -15.41 -0.93 29.18
N PRO A 552 -15.55 -0.29 30.37
CA PRO A 552 -14.48 -0.24 31.37
C PRO A 552 -14.26 -1.57 32.08
N ALA A 553 -15.24 -2.47 32.01
CA ALA A 553 -15.20 -3.82 32.57
C ALA A 553 -15.73 -4.83 31.55
N ARG A 554 -15.69 -6.12 31.91
CA ARG A 554 -16.23 -7.22 31.10
C ARG A 554 -17.66 -6.94 30.67
N ASP A 555 -17.86 -6.85 29.37
CA ASP A 555 -19.13 -6.64 28.67
C ASP A 555 -19.24 -7.66 27.53
N PRO A 556 -19.74 -8.87 27.80
CA PRO A 556 -19.93 -9.88 26.76
C PRO A 556 -21.09 -9.53 25.82
N ALA A 557 -21.96 -8.58 26.19
CA ALA A 557 -23.15 -8.20 25.44
C ALA A 557 -22.79 -7.28 24.27
N GLY A 558 -22.02 -6.22 24.51
CA GLY A 558 -21.48 -5.35 23.47
C GLY A 558 -22.52 -4.80 22.50
N PHE A 559 -22.15 -4.70 21.22
CA PHE A 559 -23.04 -4.29 20.14
C PHE A 559 -22.82 -5.11 18.86
N LEU A 560 -23.85 -5.15 18.03
CA LEU A 560 -23.84 -5.84 16.75
C LEU A 560 -23.80 -4.83 15.60
N VAL A 561 -23.12 -5.17 14.52
CA VAL A 561 -23.12 -4.42 13.25
C VAL A 561 -23.61 -5.34 12.14
N GLU A 562 -24.66 -4.93 11.46
CA GLU A 562 -25.27 -5.65 10.32
C GLU A 562 -24.55 -5.31 9.02
N SER A 563 -24.23 -4.04 8.80
CA SER A 563 -23.55 -3.59 7.59
C SER A 563 -22.87 -2.24 7.78
N VAL A 564 -21.88 -1.99 6.94
CA VAL A 564 -21.24 -0.68 6.78
C VAL A 564 -21.25 -0.26 5.32
N GLU A 565 -21.36 1.03 5.06
CA GLU A 565 -21.37 1.58 3.71
C GLU A 565 -20.75 2.98 3.71
N ALA A 566 -19.87 3.25 2.76
CA ALA A 566 -19.21 4.53 2.59
C ALA A 566 -19.37 5.01 1.14
N GLU A 567 -19.72 6.29 0.98
CA GLU A 567 -19.69 7.02 -0.30
C GLU A 567 -18.83 8.27 -0.13
N VAL A 568 -17.91 8.52 -1.07
CA VAL A 568 -16.91 9.58 -0.98
C VAL A 568 -16.85 10.47 -2.22
N ARG A 569 -16.31 11.68 -2.04
CA ARG A 569 -16.07 12.67 -3.09
C ARG A 569 -14.76 13.42 -2.89
#